data_AF-A0AA90TQR3-F1
#
_entry.id   AF-A0AA90TQR3-F1
#
_cell.length_a   1.000
_cell.length_b   1.000
_cell.length_c   1.000
_cell.angle_alpha   90.00
_cell.angle_beta   90.00
_cell.angle_gamma   90.00
#
_symmetry.space_group_name_H-M   'P 1'
#
loop_
_entity.id
_entity.type
_entity.pdbx_description
1 polymer ?
#
loop_
_entity_poly.entity_id
_entity_poly.type
_entity_poly.pdbx_seq_one_letter_code
_entity_poly.pdbx_strand_id
1 'polypeptide(L)'
;MDILILFIGLAAGFFAWRYVSNSSQRRGKGKGHLKAAVAGFFAALISISILLPIFEPESYVKSRADTEAKAKLKAEADAIEAAKTKEMQAAEKAAAAAAEFENKDRKTMAYLMCQRYVKASLKAPASAVFPSSDYTTLKQPGQTYVIRSYVDAHNSFAAMLRSHWHCSVRYNGGEESSGDSWTLIDIKLVAQ
;
A
#
# COMPACT_ATOMS: atom_id res chain seq x y z
N MET A 1 -28.36 -14.00 -51.37
CA MET A 1 -29.59 -14.13 -52.21
C MET A 1 -30.86 -13.88 -51.37
N ASP A 2 -30.89 -12.79 -50.60
CA ASP A 2 -31.41 -12.90 -49.23
C ASP A 2 -32.83 -12.31 -49.10
N ILE A 3 -33.14 -11.33 -49.94
CA ILE A 3 -34.48 -10.77 -50.14
C ILE A 3 -35.49 -11.86 -50.54
N LEU A 4 -35.06 -12.87 -51.32
CA LEU A 4 -35.93 -13.98 -51.73
C LEU A 4 -36.36 -14.84 -50.54
N ILE A 5 -35.44 -15.12 -49.61
CA ILE A 5 -35.69 -15.93 -48.42
C ILE A 5 -36.64 -15.19 -47.46
N LEU A 6 -36.45 -13.87 -47.31
CA LEU A 6 -37.38 -13.02 -46.55
C LEU A 6 -38.80 -13.05 -47.12
N PHE A 7 -38.96 -12.95 -48.46
CA PHE A 7 -40.28 -13.05 -49.09
C PHE A 7 -40.91 -14.44 -48.92
N ILE A 8 -40.14 -15.52 -48.99
CA ILE A 8 -40.64 -16.90 -48.75
C ILE A 8 -41.13 -17.04 -47.29
N GLY A 9 -40.37 -16.53 -46.32
CA GLY A 9 -40.77 -16.54 -44.90
C GLY A 9 -42.05 -15.74 -44.63
N LEU A 10 -42.16 -14.53 -45.21
CA LEU A 10 -43.37 -13.70 -45.11
C LEU A 10 -44.59 -14.35 -45.79
N ALA A 11 -44.39 -14.97 -46.97
CA ALA A 11 -45.46 -15.68 -47.68
C ALA A 11 -45.97 -16.90 -46.88
N ALA A 12 -45.08 -17.70 -46.30
CA ALA A 12 -45.43 -18.83 -45.45
C ALA A 12 -46.20 -18.38 -44.19
N GLY A 13 -45.73 -17.32 -43.53
CA GLY A 13 -46.42 -16.72 -42.38
C GLY A 13 -47.82 -16.21 -42.73
N PHE A 14 -47.98 -15.54 -43.87
CA PHE A 14 -49.28 -15.07 -44.36
C PHE A 14 -50.23 -16.23 -44.71
N PHE A 15 -49.73 -17.31 -45.32
CA PHE A 15 -50.54 -18.50 -45.61
C PHE A 15 -50.99 -19.21 -44.34
N ALA A 16 -50.11 -19.35 -43.34
CA ALA A 16 -50.46 -19.91 -42.03
C ALA A 16 -51.51 -19.06 -41.32
N TRP A 17 -51.34 -17.73 -41.30
CA TRP A 17 -52.32 -16.79 -40.73
C TRP A 17 -53.68 -16.88 -41.43
N ARG A 18 -53.71 -16.95 -42.76
CA ARG A 18 -54.93 -17.08 -43.56
C ARG A 18 -55.62 -18.43 -43.37
N TYR A 19 -54.86 -19.52 -43.22
CA TYR A 19 -55.40 -20.85 -42.89
C TYR A 19 -56.04 -20.88 -41.50
N VAL A 20 -55.33 -20.37 -40.48
CA VAL A 20 -55.82 -20.31 -39.09
C VAL A 20 -57.07 -19.44 -38.98
N SER A 21 -57.07 -18.23 -39.57
CA SER A 21 -58.23 -17.33 -39.54
C SER A 21 -59.45 -17.88 -40.29
N ASN A 22 -59.26 -18.54 -41.43
CA ASN A 22 -60.37 -19.18 -42.15
C ASN A 22 -60.94 -20.40 -41.40
N SER A 23 -60.12 -21.11 -40.62
CA SER A 23 -60.55 -22.28 -39.84
C SER A 23 -61.57 -21.97 -38.73
N SER A 24 -61.61 -20.73 -38.22
CA SER A 24 -62.43 -20.39 -37.05
C SER A 24 -63.92 -20.18 -37.34
N GLN A 25 -64.36 -20.16 -38.60
CA GLN A 25 -65.76 -19.84 -38.92
C GLN A 25 -66.76 -20.98 -38.64
N ARG A 26 -66.32 -22.18 -38.19
CA ARG A 26 -67.17 -23.36 -38.01
C ARG A 26 -67.46 -23.82 -36.57
N ARG A 27 -66.93 -23.18 -35.51
CA ARG A 27 -67.25 -23.56 -34.11
C ARG A 27 -67.29 -22.40 -33.11
N GLY A 28 -68.37 -22.35 -32.32
CA GLY A 28 -68.45 -21.93 -30.91
C GLY A 28 -67.74 -20.63 -30.46
N LYS A 29 -68.54 -19.60 -30.11
CA LYS A 29 -68.08 -18.36 -29.46
C LYS A 29 -67.21 -18.64 -28.22
N GLY A 30 -66.17 -17.82 -28.00
CA GLY A 30 -65.73 -17.49 -26.64
C GLY A 30 -64.22 -17.42 -26.39
N LYS A 31 -63.51 -18.57 -26.41
CA LYS A 31 -62.22 -18.70 -25.69
C LYS A 31 -61.05 -19.31 -26.51
N GLY A 32 -61.19 -19.48 -27.83
CA GLY A 32 -60.16 -20.10 -28.68
C GLY A 32 -58.98 -19.19 -29.04
N HIS A 33 -59.27 -17.97 -29.52
CA HIS A 33 -58.28 -17.12 -30.23
C HIS A 33 -57.05 -16.75 -29.39
N LEU A 34 -57.22 -16.42 -28.10
CA LEU A 34 -56.11 -16.01 -27.23
C LEU A 34 -55.07 -17.13 -27.05
N LYS A 35 -55.52 -18.39 -26.93
CA LYS A 35 -54.60 -19.54 -26.79
C LYS A 35 -53.78 -19.79 -28.05
N ALA A 36 -54.39 -19.61 -29.23
CA ALA A 36 -53.69 -19.73 -30.51
C ALA A 36 -52.65 -18.62 -30.72
N ALA A 37 -53.00 -17.37 -30.39
CA ALA A 37 -52.10 -16.22 -30.51
C ALA A 37 -50.85 -16.35 -29.62
N VAL A 38 -51.04 -16.75 -28.35
CA VAL A 38 -49.92 -16.96 -27.41
C VAL A 38 -49.00 -18.10 -27.87
N ALA A 39 -49.55 -19.22 -28.35
CA ALA A 39 -48.76 -20.35 -28.85
C ALA A 39 -47.89 -19.96 -30.06
N GLY A 40 -48.43 -19.18 -31.01
CA GLY A 40 -47.69 -18.70 -32.17
C GLY A 40 -46.53 -17.76 -31.80
N PHE A 41 -46.72 -16.90 -30.81
CA PHE A 41 -45.68 -15.96 -30.37
C PHE A 41 -44.48 -16.68 -29.73
N PHE A 42 -44.71 -17.66 -28.86
CA PHE A 42 -43.63 -18.46 -28.27
C PHE A 42 -42.90 -19.31 -29.32
N ALA A 43 -43.61 -19.89 -30.31
CA ALA A 43 -42.97 -20.63 -31.40
C ALA A 43 -42.01 -19.74 -32.22
N ALA A 44 -42.38 -18.48 -32.48
CA ALA A 44 -41.53 -17.52 -33.17
C ALA A 44 -40.30 -17.08 -32.35
N LEU A 45 -40.46 -16.86 -31.04
CA LEU A 45 -39.32 -16.52 -30.17
C LEU A 45 -38.32 -17.68 -30.07
N ILE A 46 -38.79 -18.92 -29.98
CA ILE A 46 -37.94 -20.11 -29.94
C ILE A 46 -37.15 -20.29 -31.24
N SER A 47 -37.76 -20.08 -32.41
CA SER A 47 -37.04 -20.20 -33.68
C SER A 47 -36.00 -19.09 -33.88
N ILE A 48 -36.26 -17.87 -33.41
CA ILE A 48 -35.28 -16.78 -33.40
C ILE A 48 -34.10 -17.12 -32.49
N SER A 49 -34.34 -17.64 -31.27
CA SER A 49 -33.27 -18.06 -30.35
C SER A 49 -32.36 -19.15 -30.93
N ILE A 50 -32.88 -20.03 -31.78
CA ILE A 50 -32.11 -21.11 -32.43
C ILE A 50 -31.31 -20.61 -33.64
N LEU A 51 -31.78 -19.56 -34.34
CA LEU A 51 -31.11 -19.00 -35.51
C LEU A 51 -30.01 -17.98 -35.18
N LEU A 52 -30.15 -17.23 -34.09
CA LEU A 52 -29.15 -16.24 -33.64
C LEU A 52 -27.70 -16.77 -33.56
N PRO A 53 -27.39 -17.95 -32.97
CA PRO A 53 -26.02 -18.44 -32.87
C PRO A 53 -25.40 -18.97 -34.18
N ILE A 54 -26.16 -19.02 -35.29
CA ILE A 54 -25.67 -19.53 -36.59
C ILE A 54 -25.07 -18.42 -37.46
N PHE A 55 -25.28 -17.14 -37.09
CA PHE A 55 -24.80 -15.98 -37.84
C PHE A 55 -24.15 -14.94 -36.92
N GLU A 56 -23.12 -15.33 -36.17
CA GLU A 56 -22.14 -14.36 -35.65
C GLU A 56 -21.27 -13.88 -36.83
N PRO A 57 -21.35 -12.60 -37.26
CA PRO A 57 -20.46 -12.11 -38.29
C PRO A 57 -19.03 -11.98 -37.73
N GLU A 58 -18.03 -12.29 -38.56
CA GLU A 58 -16.60 -12.30 -38.19
C GLU A 58 -16.13 -10.98 -37.54
N SER A 59 -16.73 -9.86 -37.95
CA SER A 59 -16.51 -8.52 -37.36
C SER A 59 -16.90 -8.41 -35.88
N TYR A 60 -17.94 -9.13 -35.44
CA TYR A 60 -18.39 -9.14 -34.04
C TYR A 60 -17.36 -9.83 -33.15
N VAL A 61 -16.93 -11.04 -33.54
CA VAL A 61 -15.89 -11.83 -32.86
C VAL A 61 -14.60 -11.03 -32.72
N LYS A 62 -14.14 -10.37 -33.80
CA LYS A 62 -12.93 -9.55 -33.77
C LYS A 62 -13.05 -8.33 -32.84
N SER A 63 -14.17 -7.61 -32.88
CA SER A 63 -14.37 -6.43 -32.01
C SER A 63 -14.39 -6.80 -30.52
N ARG A 64 -14.87 -8.00 -30.19
CA ARG A 64 -14.84 -8.56 -28.82
C ARG A 64 -13.41 -8.87 -28.39
N ALA A 65 -12.63 -9.55 -29.23
CA ALA A 65 -11.22 -9.84 -28.98
C ALA A 65 -10.38 -8.57 -28.81
N ASP A 66 -10.58 -7.54 -29.65
CA ASP A 66 -9.92 -6.24 -29.52
C ASP A 66 -10.27 -5.53 -28.20
N THR A 67 -11.51 -5.70 -27.72
CA THR A 67 -11.97 -5.13 -26.45
C THR A 67 -11.36 -5.87 -25.26
N GLU A 68 -11.30 -7.20 -25.31
CA GLU A 68 -10.64 -8.01 -24.28
C GLU A 68 -9.13 -7.76 -24.23
N ALA A 69 -8.46 -7.59 -25.37
CA ALA A 69 -7.04 -7.25 -25.44
C ALA A 69 -6.76 -5.88 -24.80
N LYS A 70 -7.58 -4.87 -25.09
CA LYS A 70 -7.50 -3.54 -24.45
C LYS A 70 -7.80 -3.59 -22.97
N ALA A 71 -8.76 -4.41 -22.53
CA ALA A 71 -9.06 -4.60 -21.10
C ALA A 71 -7.88 -5.25 -20.35
N LYS A 72 -7.22 -6.24 -20.96
CA LYS A 72 -6.00 -6.88 -20.40
C LYS A 72 -4.84 -5.89 -20.31
N LEU A 73 -4.54 -5.18 -21.41
CA LEU A 73 -3.52 -4.13 -21.44
C LEU A 73 -3.76 -3.02 -20.40
N LYS A 74 -5.02 -2.60 -20.21
CA LYS A 74 -5.36 -1.63 -19.17
C LYS A 74 -5.16 -2.22 -17.77
N ALA A 75 -5.67 -3.42 -17.49
CA ALA A 75 -5.51 -4.04 -16.18
C ALA A 75 -4.04 -4.27 -15.81
N GLU A 76 -3.18 -4.57 -16.79
CA GLU A 76 -1.73 -4.66 -16.63
C GLU A 76 -1.09 -3.29 -16.34
N ALA A 77 -1.48 -2.24 -17.06
CA ALA A 77 -1.03 -0.87 -16.80
C ALA A 77 -1.47 -0.36 -15.42
N ASP A 78 -2.74 -0.52 -15.07
CA ASP A 78 -3.33 -0.16 -13.77
C ASP A 78 -2.61 -0.91 -12.62
N ALA A 79 -2.22 -2.18 -12.83
CA ALA A 79 -1.45 -2.98 -11.87
C ALA A 79 0.02 -2.51 -11.75
N ILE A 80 0.67 -2.14 -12.86
CA ILE A 80 2.03 -1.57 -12.86
C ILE A 80 2.06 -0.19 -12.17
N GLU A 81 1.04 0.64 -12.37
CA GLU A 81 0.89 1.92 -11.66
C GLU A 81 0.71 1.68 -10.17
N ALA A 82 -0.20 0.77 -9.77
CA ALA A 82 -0.41 0.40 -8.37
C ALA A 82 0.82 -0.23 -7.69
N ALA A 83 1.71 -0.89 -8.44
CA ALA A 83 3.00 -1.37 -7.94
C ALA A 83 3.97 -0.21 -7.71
N LYS A 84 4.19 0.65 -8.71
CA LYS A 84 5.06 1.84 -8.62
C LYS A 84 4.63 2.78 -7.51
N THR A 85 3.33 3.00 -7.33
CA THR A 85 2.80 3.82 -6.23
C THR A 85 3.19 3.27 -4.85
N LYS A 86 3.14 1.94 -4.65
CA LYS A 86 3.56 1.30 -3.38
C LYS A 86 5.06 1.41 -3.16
N GLU A 87 5.87 1.25 -4.20
CA GLU A 87 7.33 1.42 -4.14
C GLU A 87 7.71 2.86 -3.78
N MET A 88 7.07 3.85 -4.43
CA MET A 88 7.25 5.27 -4.13
C MET A 88 6.83 5.60 -2.69
N GLN A 89 5.67 5.13 -2.22
CA GLN A 89 5.20 5.34 -0.85
C GLN A 89 6.11 4.68 0.20
N ALA A 90 6.69 3.51 -0.11
CA ALA A 90 7.66 2.86 0.76
C ALA A 90 8.98 3.66 0.83
N ALA A 91 9.47 4.16 -0.31
CA ALA A 91 10.67 5.00 -0.37
C ALA A 91 10.48 6.36 0.33
N GLU A 92 9.33 7.02 0.12
CA GLU A 92 8.95 8.26 0.80
C GLU A 92 8.89 8.06 2.32
N LYS A 93 8.22 7.00 2.79
CA LYS A 93 8.16 6.67 4.22
C LYS A 93 9.53 6.36 4.81
N ALA A 94 10.41 5.68 4.07
CA ALA A 94 11.78 5.41 4.51
C ALA A 94 12.61 6.70 4.60
N ALA A 95 12.49 7.61 3.63
CA ALA A 95 13.14 8.91 3.64
C ALA A 95 12.61 9.80 4.79
N ALA A 96 11.31 9.81 5.04
CA ALA A 96 10.69 10.52 6.15
C ALA A 96 11.18 9.99 7.51
N ALA A 97 11.25 8.66 7.69
CA ALA A 97 11.77 8.04 8.91
C ALA A 97 13.28 8.33 9.13
N ALA A 98 14.08 8.36 8.06
CA ALA A 98 15.49 8.76 8.13
C ALA A 98 15.65 10.25 8.48
N ALA A 99 14.79 11.12 7.93
CA ALA A 99 14.76 12.54 8.26
C ALA A 99 14.29 12.79 9.70
N GLU A 100 13.31 12.04 10.21
CA GLU A 100 12.89 12.10 11.62
C GLU A 100 14.03 11.66 12.55
N PHE A 101 14.64 10.50 12.25
CA PHE A 101 15.81 9.97 12.96
C PHE A 101 16.92 11.02 13.06
N GLU A 102 17.28 11.65 11.94
CA GLU A 102 18.37 12.61 11.94
C GLU A 102 18.00 13.92 12.64
N ASN A 103 16.78 14.44 12.45
CA ASN A 103 16.38 15.72 13.03
C ASN A 103 16.13 15.67 14.55
N LYS A 104 15.62 14.54 15.10
CA LYS A 104 15.28 14.41 16.53
C LYS A 104 16.44 14.84 17.43
N ASP A 105 16.15 15.50 18.56
CA ASP A 105 17.19 15.98 19.46
C ASP A 105 17.26 15.17 20.76
N ARG A 106 18.34 14.41 20.92
CA ARG A 106 18.61 13.52 22.06
C ARG A 106 19.66 14.05 23.05
N LYS A 107 20.09 15.33 22.97
CA LYS A 107 21.20 15.90 23.79
C LYS A 107 21.17 15.48 25.26
N THR A 108 20.01 15.54 25.90
CA THR A 108 19.81 15.16 27.31
C THR A 108 20.11 13.68 27.56
N MET A 109 19.66 12.78 26.68
CA MET A 109 19.94 11.36 26.82
C MET A 109 21.40 11.03 26.46
N ALA A 110 21.97 11.70 25.46
CA ALA A 110 23.40 11.61 25.17
C ALA A 110 24.24 12.03 26.38
N TYR A 111 23.83 13.07 27.11
CA TYR A 111 24.47 13.50 28.36
C TYR A 111 24.42 12.41 29.44
N LEU A 112 23.24 11.83 29.70
CA LEU A 112 23.07 10.72 30.65
C LEU A 112 23.89 9.47 30.29
N MET A 113 23.96 9.13 28.99
CA MET A 113 24.81 8.03 28.51
C MET A 113 26.29 8.35 28.68
N CYS A 114 26.73 9.57 28.39
CA CYS A 114 28.09 10.01 28.68
C CYS A 114 28.42 9.98 30.18
N GLN A 115 27.51 10.41 31.07
CA GLN A 115 27.67 10.25 32.52
C GLN A 115 27.87 8.76 32.90
N ARG A 116 27.11 7.83 32.30
CA ARG A 116 27.25 6.38 32.54
C ARG A 116 28.64 5.87 32.12
N TYR A 117 29.12 6.23 30.93
CA TYR A 117 30.46 5.83 30.45
C TYR A 117 31.61 6.46 31.26
N VAL A 118 31.48 7.75 31.63
CA VAL A 118 32.44 8.43 32.50
C VAL A 118 32.46 7.79 33.89
N LYS A 119 31.29 7.56 34.50
CA LYS A 119 31.17 6.94 35.83
C LYS A 119 31.81 5.55 35.89
N ALA A 120 31.64 4.74 34.83
CA ALA A 120 32.28 3.43 34.71
C ALA A 120 33.82 3.50 34.55
N SER A 121 34.36 4.65 34.12
CA SER A 121 35.80 4.85 33.89
C SER A 121 36.56 5.42 35.12
N LEU A 122 35.85 5.81 36.18
CA LEU A 122 36.44 6.42 37.38
C LEU A 122 36.97 5.37 38.37
N LYS A 123 37.96 5.75 39.18
CA LYS A 123 38.53 4.87 40.23
C LYS A 123 37.57 4.59 41.39
N ALA A 124 36.66 5.53 41.70
CA ALA A 124 35.63 5.37 42.72
C ALA A 124 34.23 5.73 42.17
N PRO A 125 33.62 4.90 41.30
CA PRO A 125 32.37 5.22 40.59
C PRO A 125 31.21 5.67 41.49
N ALA A 126 31.12 5.13 42.71
CA ALA A 126 30.08 5.49 43.68
C ALA A 126 30.17 6.94 44.19
N SER A 127 31.35 7.56 44.14
CA SER A 127 31.59 8.94 44.59
C SER A 127 31.35 10.02 43.51
N ALA A 128 31.02 9.61 42.28
CA ALA A 128 30.96 10.50 41.13
C ALA A 128 29.74 11.43 41.17
N VAL A 129 30.00 12.74 41.33
CA VAL A 129 29.02 13.83 41.26
C VAL A 129 29.19 14.56 39.92
N PHE A 130 28.10 14.67 39.17
CA PHE A 130 28.06 15.40 37.89
C PHE A 130 27.15 16.63 38.02
N PRO A 131 27.43 17.72 37.27
CA PRO A 131 26.53 18.87 37.23
C PRO A 131 25.21 18.54 36.54
N SER A 132 24.15 19.27 36.89
CA SER A 132 22.82 19.15 36.27
C SER A 132 22.73 19.82 34.89
N SER A 133 23.35 21.00 34.74
CA SER A 133 23.25 21.84 33.54
C SER A 133 24.59 22.40 33.03
N ASP A 134 25.70 22.22 33.76
CA ASP A 134 27.01 22.75 33.39
C ASP A 134 27.75 21.77 32.44
N TYR A 135 27.29 21.76 31.19
CA TYR A 135 27.89 20.97 30.11
C TYR A 135 27.68 21.67 28.76
N THR A 136 28.57 21.39 27.81
CA THR A 136 28.41 21.79 26.40
C THR A 136 28.19 20.55 25.54
N THR A 137 27.29 20.66 24.55
CA THR A 137 26.99 19.56 23.62
C THR A 137 26.97 20.06 22.17
N LEU A 138 27.78 19.42 21.33
CA LEU A 138 27.76 19.54 19.88
C LEU A 138 27.02 18.32 19.30
N LYS A 139 25.94 18.56 18.55
CA LYS A 139 25.31 17.53 17.70
C LYS A 139 26.08 17.45 16.37
N GLN A 140 26.35 16.24 15.93
CA GLN A 140 26.99 15.90 14.66
C GLN A 140 26.07 14.98 13.84
N PRO A 141 26.28 14.86 12.52
CA PRO A 141 25.45 14.02 11.65
C PRO A 141 25.37 12.55 12.09
N GLY A 142 24.28 11.88 11.72
CA GLY A 142 24.06 10.47 12.04
C GLY A 142 23.81 10.25 13.52
N GLN A 143 23.08 11.19 14.17
CA GLN A 143 22.74 11.13 15.59
C GLN A 143 23.95 10.95 16.54
N THR A 144 25.07 11.59 16.17
CA THR A 144 26.31 11.59 16.96
C THR A 144 26.35 12.84 17.85
N TYR A 145 26.84 12.69 19.08
CA TYR A 145 26.89 13.76 20.08
C TYR A 145 28.28 13.81 20.70
N VAL A 146 28.85 15.02 20.80
CA VAL A 146 30.12 15.29 21.49
C VAL A 146 29.83 16.21 22.66
N ILE A 147 30.23 15.78 23.86
CA ILE A 147 29.85 16.38 25.13
C ILE A 147 31.09 16.68 25.97
N ARG A 148 31.10 17.86 26.61
CA ARG A 148 32.17 18.29 27.52
C ARG A 148 31.58 18.84 28.81
N SER A 149 32.10 18.39 29.94
CA SER A 149 31.70 18.81 31.30
C SER A 149 32.82 18.41 32.28
N TYR A 150 32.52 18.36 33.57
CA TYR A 150 33.38 17.82 34.62
C TYR A 150 32.66 16.77 35.46
N VAL A 151 33.42 16.07 36.29
CA VAL A 151 32.92 15.17 37.32
C VAL A 151 33.79 15.37 38.57
N ASP A 152 33.15 15.51 39.71
CA ASP A 152 33.83 15.55 41.00
C ASP A 152 33.77 14.14 41.61
N ALA A 153 34.94 13.55 41.91
CA ALA A 153 35.02 12.17 42.39
C ALA A 153 36.25 11.93 43.27
N HIS A 154 36.23 10.87 44.07
CA HIS A 154 37.39 10.44 44.85
C HIS A 154 38.46 9.77 43.98
N ASN A 155 39.71 10.15 44.21
CA ASN A 155 40.88 9.43 43.70
C ASN A 155 41.27 8.24 44.61
N SER A 156 42.40 7.58 44.32
CA SER A 156 42.93 6.46 45.11
C SER A 156 43.35 6.81 46.55
N PHE A 157 43.41 8.10 46.90
CA PHE A 157 43.74 8.60 48.24
C PHE A 157 42.50 9.17 48.96
N ALA A 158 41.30 8.86 48.46
CA ALA A 158 40.02 9.40 48.95
C ALA A 158 39.88 10.94 48.90
N ALA A 159 40.78 11.64 48.18
CA ALA A 159 40.65 13.07 47.95
C ALA A 159 39.64 13.35 46.82
N MET A 160 38.70 14.27 47.05
CA MET A 160 37.70 14.69 46.07
C MET A 160 38.32 15.67 45.08
N LEU A 161 38.40 15.29 43.80
CA LEU A 161 39.01 16.07 42.73
C LEU A 161 38.03 16.28 41.57
N ARG A 162 38.09 17.46 40.97
CA ARG A 162 37.38 17.80 39.73
C ARG A 162 38.20 17.32 38.53
N SER A 163 37.64 16.38 37.77
CA SER A 163 38.20 15.94 36.48
C SER A 163 37.32 16.45 35.34
N HIS A 164 37.92 17.12 34.37
CA HIS A 164 37.21 17.52 33.15
C HIS A 164 37.13 16.32 32.20
N TRP A 165 36.05 16.21 31.43
CA TRP A 165 35.87 15.07 30.51
C TRP A 165 35.32 15.47 29.14
N HIS A 166 35.73 14.68 28.16
CA HIS A 166 35.24 14.66 26.78
C HIS A 166 34.62 13.29 26.53
N CYS A 167 33.40 13.26 25.98
CA CYS A 167 32.73 12.02 25.62
C CYS A 167 32.03 12.19 24.28
N SER A 168 32.14 11.18 23.41
CA SER A 168 31.43 11.11 22.14
C SER A 168 30.62 9.82 22.05
N VAL A 169 29.33 9.94 21.76
CA VAL A 169 28.38 8.82 21.67
C VAL A 169 27.48 8.95 20.44
N ARG A 170 26.99 7.83 19.91
CA ARG A 170 26.02 7.79 18.80
C ARG A 170 24.80 6.96 19.16
N TYR A 171 23.61 7.50 18.92
CA TYR A 171 22.33 6.78 19.03
C TYR A 171 22.07 6.00 17.74
N ASN A 172 22.10 4.67 17.81
CA ASN A 172 22.03 3.79 16.63
C ASN A 172 20.59 3.46 16.19
N GLY A 173 19.63 3.49 17.12
CA GLY A 173 18.24 3.06 16.93
C GLY A 173 17.68 2.50 18.24
N GLY A 174 16.40 2.10 18.29
CA GLY A 174 15.81 1.46 19.48
C GLY A 174 15.34 2.43 20.57
N GLU A 175 15.36 1.97 21.82
CA GLU A 175 14.85 2.73 22.98
C GLU A 175 15.92 3.69 23.54
N GLU A 176 15.59 4.97 23.74
CA GLU A 176 16.57 6.00 24.14
C GLU A 176 17.22 5.75 25.51
N SER A 177 16.46 5.16 26.43
CA SER A 177 16.87 4.76 27.79
C SER A 177 17.85 3.57 27.82
N SER A 178 17.85 2.73 26.78
CA SER A 178 18.66 1.50 26.76
C SER A 178 20.12 1.82 26.47
N GLY A 179 21.04 1.13 27.14
CA GLY A 179 22.47 1.26 26.86
C GLY A 179 22.84 0.75 25.46
N ASP A 180 22.15 -0.28 24.98
CA ASP A 180 22.47 -0.98 23.74
C ASP A 180 22.12 -0.15 22.49
N SER A 181 21.20 0.80 22.64
CA SER A 181 20.84 1.80 21.63
C SER A 181 21.95 2.83 21.36
N TRP A 182 23.03 2.85 22.15
CA TRP A 182 24.11 3.82 22.05
C TRP A 182 25.50 3.18 21.93
N THR A 183 26.32 3.67 21.01
CA THR A 183 27.76 3.33 20.93
C THR A 183 28.61 4.46 21.49
N LEU A 184 29.54 4.12 22.39
CA LEU A 184 30.65 5.01 22.77
C LEU A 184 31.69 5.05 21.64
N ILE A 185 32.03 6.25 21.18
CA ILE A 185 33.05 6.49 20.13
C ILE A 185 34.38 6.88 20.75
N ASP A 186 34.37 7.81 21.71
CA ASP A 186 35.55 8.37 22.35
C ASP A 186 35.24 8.76 23.80
N ILE A 187 36.19 8.55 24.69
CA ILE A 187 36.14 9.07 26.05
C ILE A 187 37.55 9.49 26.50
N LYS A 188 37.66 10.71 27.03
CA LYS A 188 38.90 11.25 27.59
C LYS A 188 38.62 11.93 28.92
N LEU A 189 39.30 11.46 29.97
CA LEU A 189 39.34 12.08 31.29
C LEU A 189 40.61 12.92 31.40
N VAL A 190 40.45 14.21 31.64
CA VAL A 190 41.53 15.15 31.95
C VAL A 190 41.49 15.40 33.45
N ALA A 191 42.26 14.62 34.19
CA ALA A 191 42.60 14.95 35.57
C ALA A 191 43.48 16.21 35.61
N GLN A 192 43.36 16.97 36.70
CA GLN A 192 44.24 18.10 37.03
C GLN A 192 45.27 17.66 38.08
#